data_AF-A0A7V3EKI8-F1
#
_entry.id   AF-A0A7V3EKI8-F1
#
_cell.length_a   1.000
_cell.length_b   1.000
_cell.length_c   1.000
_cell.angle_alpha   90.00
_cell.angle_beta   90.00
_cell.angle_gamma   90.00
#
_symmetry.space_group_name_H-M   'P 1'
#
loop_
_entity.id
_entity.type
_entity.pdbx_description
1 polymer ?
#
loop_
_entity_poly.entity_id
_entity_poly.type
_entity_poly.pdbx_seq_one_letter_code
_entity_poly.pdbx_strand_id
1 'polypeptide(L)'
;MSGGDAHSLFEAARRAGAEPGNFAAETWAQRFDALGPWFLDRAVLRLAGAPVDPPEFPTEPGSVAPLFVWDDPGHLLRRVFFFPVRWERGQDDDPRLPQSLLDLAGRAKEALKKHVRSPRIGLRRALGLGGWDFSRCEWKVESAWGALAAGLIAADRNARLDPHVAISAAWSENQGWSPVEHVPEKAGLAREWNLRRFFLPAACKGDAGPDDFFRWLAETTEGRPDLFLQLQPFLYDALDERMKVPENEPLEARCLYANAFPKQQRNEREEYIARHISAELAERLRADAEARHPGFLKVQRVAVLASSSACELTVRLFPEAQMLVLGSYVCRSRTDLRAVPVDKEDLEHIKCEIRGFLDGPGSCAVDLTGGPKSWSVAAALAAPERAWLFQIDAVSQPSHQVGTEKVLVIRRRE
;
A
#
# COMPACT_ATOMS: atom_id res chain seq x y z
N MET A 1 31.65 23.68 6.23
CA MET A 1 32.88 22.90 5.94
C MET A 1 32.75 22.28 4.56
N SER A 2 33.80 22.30 3.74
CA SER A 2 33.81 21.59 2.45
C SER A 2 33.72 20.09 2.73
N GLY A 3 32.75 19.39 2.13
CA GLY A 3 32.54 17.98 2.40
C GLY A 3 33.79 17.11 2.16
N GLY A 4 33.94 16.04 2.95
CA GLY A 4 35.13 15.19 2.98
C GLY A 4 34.84 13.72 2.64
N ASP A 5 35.89 12.90 2.69
CA ASP A 5 35.80 11.44 2.57
C ASP A 5 35.25 10.84 3.88
N ALA A 6 34.01 10.33 3.83
CA ALA A 6 33.35 9.78 5.00
C ALA A 6 34.01 8.46 5.45
N HIS A 7 34.55 7.67 4.53
CA HIS A 7 35.22 6.41 4.87
C HIS A 7 36.43 6.66 5.77
N SER A 8 37.28 7.62 5.42
CA SER A 8 38.43 8.01 6.24
C SER A 8 38.01 8.48 7.64
N LEU A 9 36.90 9.22 7.75
CA LEU A 9 36.36 9.67 9.03
C LEU A 9 35.85 8.50 9.89
N PHE A 10 35.08 7.57 9.30
CA PHE A 10 34.57 6.39 10.00
C PHE A 10 35.69 5.46 10.44
N GLU A 11 36.69 5.20 9.60
CA GLU A 11 37.84 4.37 9.96
C GLU A 11 38.66 4.97 11.11
N ALA A 12 38.84 6.30 11.11
CA ALA A 12 39.49 6.99 12.21
C ALA A 12 38.68 6.88 13.52
N ALA A 13 37.34 6.94 13.43
CA ALA A 13 36.46 6.78 14.58
C ALA A 13 36.52 5.35 15.14
N ARG A 14 36.49 4.34 14.27
CA ARG A 14 36.60 2.91 14.66
C ARG A 14 37.91 2.61 15.38
N ARG A 15 39.03 3.13 14.86
CA ARG A 15 40.38 2.92 15.44
C ARG A 15 40.61 3.66 16.75
N ALA A 16 39.79 4.66 17.10
CA ALA A 16 39.99 5.45 18.30
C ALA A 16 39.91 4.61 19.59
N GLY A 17 39.28 3.42 19.56
CA GLY A 17 39.55 2.25 20.42
C GLY A 17 39.30 2.36 21.93
N ALA A 18 39.27 3.56 22.51
CA ALA A 18 39.05 3.82 23.93
C ALA A 18 37.67 4.46 24.16
N GLU A 19 37.10 4.26 25.35
CA GLU A 19 35.94 5.04 25.79
C GLU A 19 36.28 6.54 25.72
N PRO A 20 35.50 7.35 24.99
CA PRO A 20 35.83 8.75 24.80
C PRO A 20 35.66 9.52 26.11
N GLY A 21 36.73 10.16 26.59
CA GLY A 21 36.60 11.29 27.53
C GLY A 21 35.95 12.50 26.84
N ASN A 22 35.41 13.45 27.62
CA ASN A 22 34.64 14.60 27.11
C ASN A 22 35.29 15.33 25.92
N PHE A 23 36.60 15.62 26.00
CA PHE A 23 37.33 16.31 24.93
C PHE A 23 37.35 15.54 23.58
N ALA A 24 37.43 14.21 23.65
CA ALA A 24 37.37 13.38 22.45
C ALA A 24 35.95 13.40 21.86
N ALA A 25 34.92 13.34 22.70
CA ALA A 25 33.53 13.39 22.26
C ALA A 25 33.19 14.70 21.55
N GLU A 26 33.58 15.86 22.10
CA GLU A 26 33.38 17.17 21.47
C GLU A 26 34.06 17.26 20.10
N THR A 27 35.31 16.78 20.01
CA THR A 27 36.06 16.77 18.75
C THR A 27 35.34 15.92 17.69
N TRP A 28 34.82 14.75 18.05
CA TRP A 28 34.11 13.88 17.12
C TRP A 28 32.74 14.45 16.72
N ALA A 29 31.97 15.00 17.66
CA ALA A 29 30.72 15.68 17.34
C ALA A 29 30.93 16.85 16.36
N GLN A 30 31.97 17.66 16.56
CA GLN A 30 32.34 18.74 15.63
C GLN A 30 32.78 18.22 14.26
N ARG A 31 33.54 17.12 14.20
CA ARG A 31 33.99 16.52 12.92
C ARG A 31 32.85 15.91 12.12
N PHE A 32 31.89 15.29 12.81
CA PHE A 32 30.70 14.71 12.18
C PHE A 32 29.68 15.79 11.81
N ASP A 33 29.61 16.89 12.57
CA ASP A 33 28.71 18.02 12.30
C ASP A 33 27.26 17.53 12.11
N ALA A 34 26.61 17.87 10.99
CA ALA A 34 25.26 17.42 10.65
C ALA A 34 25.11 15.89 10.53
N LEU A 35 26.21 15.14 10.38
CA LEU A 35 26.20 13.67 10.38
C LEU A 35 26.09 13.10 11.81
N GLY A 36 26.48 13.86 12.83
CA GLY A 36 26.60 13.38 14.21
C GLY A 36 25.36 12.63 14.70
N PRO A 37 24.16 13.24 14.64
CA PRO A 37 22.92 12.61 15.10
C PRO A 37 22.56 11.29 14.40
N TRP A 38 23.04 11.09 13.17
CA TRP A 38 22.76 9.87 12.41
C TRP A 38 23.68 8.71 12.82
N PHE A 39 24.94 9.00 13.12
CA PHE A 39 25.99 7.97 13.19
C PHE A 39 26.69 7.84 14.54
N LEU A 40 26.77 8.91 15.35
CA LEU A 40 27.46 8.87 16.64
C LEU A 40 26.58 8.27 17.73
N ASP A 41 27.19 7.51 18.64
CA ASP A 41 26.49 6.96 19.79
C ASP A 41 25.91 8.08 20.67
N ARG A 42 24.75 7.84 21.27
CA ARG A 42 24.06 8.86 22.07
C ARG A 42 24.87 9.25 23.31
N ALA A 43 25.64 8.32 23.89
CA ALA A 43 26.56 8.63 24.96
C ALA A 43 27.62 9.63 24.51
N VAL A 44 28.14 9.48 23.29
CA VAL A 44 29.12 10.41 22.70
C VAL A 44 28.51 11.79 22.50
N LEU A 45 27.31 11.87 21.92
CA LEU A 45 26.62 13.15 21.72
C LEU A 45 26.32 13.85 23.05
N ARG A 46 25.90 13.12 24.09
CA ARG A 46 25.68 13.66 25.44
C ARG A 46 26.97 14.18 26.07
N LEU A 47 28.06 13.42 25.99
CA LEU A 47 29.36 13.82 26.54
C LEU A 47 29.91 15.07 25.83
N ALA A 48 29.59 15.22 24.54
CA ALA A 48 29.96 16.38 23.74
C ALA A 48 29.06 17.63 23.98
N GLY A 49 27.99 17.50 24.77
CA GLY A 49 26.97 18.56 24.88
C GLY A 49 26.24 18.85 23.56
N ALA A 50 26.26 17.92 22.61
CA ALA A 50 25.62 18.05 21.32
C ALA A 50 24.13 17.68 21.39
N PRO A 51 23.29 18.13 20.44
CA PRO A 51 21.90 17.72 20.35
C PRO A 51 21.79 16.18 20.28
N VAL A 52 20.88 15.63 21.09
CA VAL A 52 20.60 14.18 21.18
C VAL A 52 19.21 13.83 20.65
N ASP A 53 18.48 14.82 20.16
CA ASP A 53 17.18 14.65 19.56
C ASP A 53 17.33 13.96 18.20
N PRO A 54 16.38 13.10 17.81
CA PRO A 54 16.39 12.48 16.49
C PRO A 54 16.47 13.56 15.41
N PRO A 55 17.34 13.39 14.40
CA PRO A 55 17.39 14.33 13.30
C PRO A 55 16.06 14.29 12.51
N GLU A 56 15.71 15.40 11.90
CA GLU A 56 14.53 15.45 11.04
C GLU A 56 14.74 14.57 9.80
N PHE A 57 13.81 13.65 9.57
CA PHE A 57 13.81 12.85 8.37
C PHE A 57 13.41 13.71 7.15
N PRO A 58 14.03 13.47 5.98
CA PRO A 58 13.61 14.15 4.76
C PRO A 58 12.19 13.76 4.37
N THR A 59 11.36 14.75 4.03
CA THR A 59 9.92 14.58 3.74
C THR A 59 9.59 14.79 2.26
N GLU A 60 10.60 15.00 1.41
CA GLU A 60 10.38 15.20 -0.02
C GLU A 60 9.87 13.91 -0.70
N PRO A 61 9.21 14.03 -1.86
CA PRO A 61 8.79 12.85 -2.61
C PRO A 61 9.95 11.90 -2.91
N GLY A 62 9.72 10.60 -2.67
CA GLY A 62 10.74 9.56 -2.86
C GLY A 62 11.83 9.49 -1.79
N SER A 63 11.78 10.36 -0.77
CA SER A 63 12.70 10.29 0.38
C SER A 63 12.38 9.07 1.25
N VAL A 64 13.45 8.35 1.64
CA VAL A 64 13.39 7.21 2.56
C VAL A 64 14.62 7.21 3.46
N ALA A 65 14.47 6.65 4.65
CA ALA A 65 15.58 6.41 5.57
C ALA A 65 15.72 4.91 5.83
N PRO A 66 16.46 4.19 4.97
CA PRO A 66 16.80 2.80 5.24
C PRO A 66 17.68 2.67 6.49
N LEU A 67 17.49 1.57 7.24
CA LEU A 67 18.34 1.19 8.36
C LEU A 67 19.47 0.27 7.90
N PHE A 68 20.67 0.58 8.38
CA PHE A 68 21.90 -0.18 8.15
C PHE A 68 22.54 -0.62 9.46
N VAL A 69 23.46 -1.57 9.36
CA VAL A 69 24.20 -2.11 10.48
C VAL A 69 25.70 -2.08 10.20
N TRP A 70 26.48 -1.71 11.21
CA TRP A 70 27.91 -1.99 11.28
C TRP A 70 28.17 -3.20 12.17
N ASP A 71 28.99 -4.13 11.69
CA ASP A 71 29.36 -5.30 12.48
C ASP A 71 30.28 -4.92 13.66
N ASP A 72 31.18 -3.97 13.43
CA ASP A 72 32.13 -3.45 14.41
C ASP A 72 32.26 -1.92 14.31
N PRO A 73 31.32 -1.18 14.93
CA PRO A 73 31.31 0.29 14.88
C PRO A 73 32.41 0.94 15.74
N GLY A 74 33.08 0.19 16.63
CA GLY A 74 33.84 0.77 17.73
C GLY A 74 32.93 1.47 18.76
N HIS A 75 33.52 2.24 19.69
CA HIS A 75 32.77 2.88 20.79
C HIS A 75 32.12 4.21 20.42
N LEU A 76 32.52 4.82 19.29
CA LEU A 76 32.06 6.15 18.90
C LEU A 76 30.78 6.12 18.06
N LEU A 77 30.60 5.05 17.29
CA LEU A 77 29.58 4.94 16.28
C LEU A 77 28.44 4.03 16.77
N ARG A 78 27.22 4.34 16.34
CA ARG A 78 26.04 3.51 16.62
C ARG A 78 26.06 2.25 15.79
N ARG A 79 25.90 1.08 16.40
CA ARG A 79 25.82 -0.18 15.63
C ARG A 79 24.78 -0.16 14.52
N VAL A 80 23.62 0.46 14.77
CA VAL A 80 22.54 0.62 13.81
C VAL A 80 22.31 2.11 13.57
N PHE A 81 22.08 2.48 12.31
CA PHE A 81 21.83 3.88 11.94
C PHE A 81 20.86 3.97 10.76
N PHE A 82 20.18 5.11 10.67
CA PHE A 82 19.43 5.50 9.49
C PHE A 82 20.35 6.23 8.51
N PHE A 83 20.18 5.98 7.21
CA PHE A 83 20.89 6.73 6.18
C PHE A 83 19.90 7.32 5.18
N PRO A 84 19.54 8.61 5.29
CA PRO A 84 18.51 9.21 4.47
C PRO A 84 18.95 9.37 3.01
N VAL A 85 18.15 8.82 2.11
CA VAL A 85 18.34 8.86 0.65
C VAL A 85 17.04 9.27 -0.03
N ARG A 86 17.13 9.71 -1.28
CA ARG A 86 15.98 10.13 -2.07
C ARG A 86 16.08 9.62 -3.49
N TRP A 87 14.97 9.09 -3.99
CA TRP A 87 14.79 8.78 -5.40
C TRP A 87 14.35 10.02 -6.18
N GLU A 88 15.10 10.41 -7.21
CA GLU A 88 14.85 11.61 -8.02
C GLU A 88 14.61 11.28 -9.49
N ARG A 89 13.49 11.76 -10.04
CA ARG A 89 13.16 11.57 -11.46
C ARG A 89 14.07 12.40 -12.36
N GLY A 90 14.40 11.84 -13.52
CA GLY A 90 15.25 12.48 -14.53
C GLY A 90 16.73 12.55 -14.14
N GLN A 91 17.12 12.00 -12.99
CA GLN A 91 18.50 11.99 -12.49
C GLN A 91 19.10 10.60 -12.58
N ASP A 92 20.43 10.55 -12.60
CA ASP A 92 21.21 9.32 -12.46
C ASP A 92 21.55 9.09 -10.97
N ASP A 93 21.96 7.87 -10.63
CA ASP A 93 22.37 7.53 -9.27
C ASP A 93 23.59 8.38 -8.84
N ASP A 94 23.64 8.80 -7.57
CA ASP A 94 24.76 9.59 -7.03
C ASP A 94 26.00 8.71 -6.84
N PRO A 95 27.11 8.96 -7.57
CA PRO A 95 28.30 8.10 -7.53
C PRO A 95 29.05 8.14 -6.19
N ARG A 96 28.66 9.05 -5.29
CA ARG A 96 29.20 9.16 -3.93
C ARG A 96 28.47 8.28 -2.91
N LEU A 97 27.50 7.48 -3.35
CA LEU A 97 26.88 6.44 -2.52
C LEU A 97 27.74 5.17 -2.55
N PRO A 98 27.67 4.31 -1.51
CA PRO A 98 28.31 3.01 -1.54
C PRO A 98 27.88 2.15 -2.73
N GLN A 99 28.83 1.47 -3.37
CA GLN A 99 28.51 0.62 -4.54
C GLN A 99 27.49 -0.47 -4.19
N SER A 100 27.59 -1.10 -3.02
CA SER A 100 26.63 -2.13 -2.58
C SER A 100 25.19 -1.59 -2.47
N LEU A 101 25.02 -0.33 -2.07
CA LEU A 101 23.73 0.33 -2.01
C LEU A 101 23.19 0.64 -3.41
N LEU A 102 24.06 1.07 -4.34
CA LEU A 102 23.70 1.27 -5.74
C LEU A 102 23.28 -0.04 -6.42
N ASP A 103 23.98 -1.13 -6.14
CA ASP A 103 23.63 -2.46 -6.66
C ASP A 103 22.28 -2.94 -6.10
N LEU A 104 22.02 -2.72 -4.81
CA LEU A 104 20.73 -3.00 -4.18
C LEU A 104 19.60 -2.16 -4.80
N ALA A 105 19.86 -0.88 -5.04
CA ALA A 105 18.94 0.04 -5.69
C ALA A 105 18.62 -0.41 -7.14
N GLY A 106 19.63 -0.88 -7.88
CA GLY A 106 19.47 -1.47 -9.21
C GLY A 106 18.58 -2.72 -9.19
N ARG A 107 18.78 -3.61 -8.21
CA ARG A 107 17.90 -4.78 -8.01
C ARG A 107 16.45 -4.37 -7.73
N ALA A 108 16.22 -3.35 -6.90
CA ALA A 108 14.88 -2.83 -6.64
C ALA A 108 14.22 -2.25 -7.90
N LYS A 109 14.97 -1.50 -8.73
CA LYS A 109 14.48 -1.00 -10.03
C LYS A 109 14.04 -2.14 -10.95
N GLU A 110 14.87 -3.18 -11.07
CA GLU A 110 14.58 -4.32 -11.95
C GLU A 110 13.35 -5.10 -11.47
N ALA A 111 13.25 -5.37 -10.17
CA ALA A 111 12.10 -6.06 -9.59
C ALA A 111 10.79 -5.29 -9.77
N LEU A 112 10.84 -3.95 -9.79
CA LEU A 112 9.68 -3.07 -9.92
C LEU A 112 9.46 -2.51 -11.34
N LYS A 113 10.21 -2.96 -12.35
CA LYS A 113 10.15 -2.40 -13.72
C LYS A 113 8.75 -2.39 -14.35
N LYS A 114 7.86 -3.28 -13.92
CA LYS A 114 6.46 -3.35 -14.40
C LYS A 114 5.52 -2.38 -13.67
N HIS A 115 5.93 -1.88 -12.50
CA HIS A 115 5.12 -1.06 -11.61
C HIS A 115 5.58 0.41 -11.58
N VAL A 116 6.84 0.67 -11.94
CA VAL A 116 7.44 2.01 -12.02
C VAL A 116 7.42 2.46 -13.47
N ARG A 117 6.76 3.60 -13.75
CA ARG A 117 6.55 4.10 -15.12
C ARG A 117 7.73 4.93 -15.63
N SER A 118 8.42 5.61 -14.73
CA SER A 118 9.49 6.54 -15.10
C SER A 118 10.79 5.79 -15.40
N PRO A 119 11.34 5.88 -16.63
CA PRO A 119 12.52 5.12 -17.02
C PRO A 119 13.83 5.64 -16.40
N ARG A 120 13.84 6.89 -15.91
CA ARG A 120 15.01 7.53 -15.32
C ARG A 120 14.67 8.04 -13.93
N ILE A 121 14.99 7.24 -12.91
CA ILE A 121 14.95 7.63 -11.50
C ILE A 121 16.29 7.21 -10.88
N GLY A 122 16.99 8.18 -10.30
CA GLY A 122 18.29 8.00 -9.66
C GLY A 122 18.20 8.06 -8.14
N LEU A 123 18.96 7.23 -7.42
CA LEU A 123 19.11 7.28 -5.98
C LEU A 123 20.16 8.34 -5.61
N ARG A 124 19.78 9.26 -4.74
CA ARG A 124 20.59 10.42 -4.32
C ARG A 124 20.68 10.44 -2.79
N ARG A 125 21.72 11.05 -2.26
CA ARG A 125 21.76 11.38 -0.82
C ARG A 125 20.70 12.46 -0.53
N ALA A 126 20.00 12.36 0.59
CA ALA A 126 19.04 13.38 0.97
C ALA A 126 19.70 14.71 1.37
N LEU A 127 18.90 15.78 1.48
CA LEU A 127 19.38 17.08 1.97
C LEU A 127 20.02 16.93 3.36
N GLY A 128 21.12 17.64 3.61
CA GLY A 128 21.90 17.56 4.86
C GLY A 128 23.12 16.63 4.82
N LEU A 129 23.13 15.62 3.94
CA LEU A 129 24.33 14.80 3.67
C LEU A 129 25.23 15.37 2.56
N GLY A 130 24.86 16.56 2.05
CA GLY A 130 25.50 17.21 0.91
C GLY A 130 26.97 17.52 1.19
N GLY A 131 27.87 16.89 0.43
CA GLY A 131 29.32 17.12 0.47
C GLY A 131 30.14 15.89 0.83
N TRP A 132 29.57 14.90 1.52
CA TRP A 132 30.31 13.73 1.99
C TRP A 132 30.37 12.60 0.95
N ASP A 133 31.55 12.03 0.74
CA ASP A 133 31.71 10.86 -0.14
C ASP A 133 31.64 9.56 0.66
N PHE A 134 30.65 8.73 0.36
CA PHE A 134 30.41 7.43 0.99
C PHE A 134 30.74 6.25 0.05
N SER A 135 31.31 6.49 -1.13
CA SER A 135 31.55 5.45 -2.15
C SER A 135 32.42 4.28 -1.66
N ARG A 136 33.28 4.55 -0.67
CA ARG A 136 34.19 3.57 -0.04
C ARG A 136 33.65 2.93 1.24
N CYS A 137 32.43 3.27 1.68
CA CYS A 137 31.87 2.67 2.88
C CYS A 137 31.33 1.27 2.59
N GLU A 138 31.67 0.29 3.44
CA GLU A 138 31.18 -1.09 3.31
C GLU A 138 30.08 -1.33 4.34
N TRP A 139 28.83 -1.39 3.89
CA TRP A 139 27.66 -1.61 4.75
C TRP A 139 26.95 -2.91 4.38
N LYS A 140 26.34 -3.55 5.39
CA LYS A 140 25.32 -4.57 5.17
C LYS A 140 24.03 -3.92 4.72
N VAL A 141 23.75 -3.96 3.42
CA VAL A 141 22.66 -3.19 2.81
C VAL A 141 21.35 -3.96 2.67
N GLU A 142 21.34 -5.29 2.77
CA GLU A 142 20.16 -6.09 2.39
C GLU A 142 18.86 -5.70 3.13
N SER A 143 18.94 -5.26 4.40
CA SER A 143 17.74 -4.81 5.13
C SER A 143 17.15 -3.49 4.62
N ALA A 144 17.87 -2.74 3.82
CA ALA A 144 17.41 -1.50 3.19
C ALA A 144 16.47 -1.75 2.01
N TRP A 145 16.40 -2.98 1.49
CA TRP A 145 15.71 -3.28 0.24
C TRP A 145 14.25 -2.82 0.27
N GLY A 146 13.50 -3.17 1.32
CA GLY A 146 12.08 -2.80 1.45
C GLY A 146 11.86 -1.28 1.43
N ALA A 147 12.72 -0.52 2.10
CA ALA A 147 12.66 0.93 2.15
C ALA A 147 12.98 1.54 0.77
N LEU A 148 14.02 1.06 0.10
CA LEU A 148 14.38 1.52 -1.25
C LEU A 148 13.27 1.26 -2.25
N ALA A 149 12.69 0.06 -2.25
CA ALA A 149 11.59 -0.30 -3.14
C ALA A 149 10.36 0.59 -2.92
N ALA A 150 10.00 0.86 -1.66
CA ALA A 150 8.90 1.76 -1.34
C ALA A 150 9.18 3.21 -1.74
N GLY A 151 10.39 3.71 -1.48
CA GLY A 151 10.84 5.04 -1.91
C GLY A 151 10.79 5.21 -3.43
N LEU A 152 11.14 4.17 -4.19
CA LEU A 152 11.10 4.19 -5.65
C LEU A 152 9.66 4.32 -6.16
N ILE A 153 8.72 3.57 -5.58
CA ILE A 153 7.30 3.68 -5.88
C ILE A 153 6.77 5.07 -5.52
N ALA A 154 7.17 5.60 -4.35
CA ALA A 154 6.79 6.93 -3.90
C ALA A 154 7.31 8.02 -4.88
N ALA A 155 8.57 7.92 -5.32
CA ALA A 155 9.13 8.83 -6.32
C ALA A 155 8.40 8.75 -7.66
N ASP A 156 8.09 7.56 -8.17
CA ASP A 156 7.34 7.36 -9.42
C ASP A 156 5.90 7.88 -9.34
N ARG A 157 5.37 8.05 -8.12
CA ARG A 157 4.06 8.65 -7.86
C ARG A 157 4.11 10.10 -7.40
N ASN A 158 5.31 10.66 -7.23
CA ASN A 158 5.53 12.00 -6.67
C ASN A 158 4.88 12.13 -5.27
N ALA A 159 4.91 11.04 -4.51
CA ALA A 159 4.31 10.92 -3.20
C ALA A 159 5.36 10.97 -2.10
N ARG A 160 4.94 11.44 -0.92
CA ARG A 160 5.76 11.53 0.29
C ARG A 160 5.50 10.35 1.19
N LEU A 161 6.57 9.79 1.77
CA LEU A 161 6.45 8.79 2.81
C LEU A 161 6.48 9.49 4.18
N ASP A 162 5.60 9.06 5.07
CA ASP A 162 5.55 9.40 6.48
C ASP A 162 6.88 8.97 7.12
N PRO A 163 7.68 9.94 7.59
CA PRO A 163 8.97 9.64 8.19
C PRO A 163 8.89 8.80 9.48
N HIS A 164 7.71 8.70 10.09
CA HIS A 164 7.48 7.92 11.30
C HIS A 164 7.08 6.47 11.02
N VAL A 165 7.09 6.02 9.76
CA VAL A 165 6.83 4.63 9.37
C VAL A 165 8.04 4.08 8.63
N ALA A 166 8.71 3.09 9.23
CA ALA A 166 9.91 2.47 8.63
C ALA A 166 9.70 0.99 8.32
N ILE A 167 10.56 0.48 7.46
CA ILE A 167 10.62 -0.93 7.05
C ILE A 167 12.08 -1.38 7.05
N SER A 168 12.34 -2.56 7.61
CA SER A 168 13.64 -3.24 7.52
C SER A 168 13.41 -4.65 7.02
N ALA A 169 13.63 -4.88 5.73
CA ALA A 169 13.36 -6.16 5.10
C ALA A 169 14.28 -6.38 3.89
N ALA A 170 14.73 -7.62 3.73
CA ALA A 170 15.41 -8.10 2.53
C ALA A 170 14.42 -8.81 1.61
N TRP A 171 14.71 -8.84 0.30
CA TRP A 171 13.84 -9.47 -0.70
C TRP A 171 14.59 -10.48 -1.53
N SER A 172 13.97 -11.64 -1.72
CA SER A 172 14.38 -12.71 -2.63
C SER A 172 13.28 -12.95 -3.65
N GLU A 173 13.62 -12.99 -4.94
CA GLU A 173 12.64 -13.22 -6.01
C GLU A 173 11.91 -14.57 -5.88
N ASN A 174 12.56 -15.56 -5.27
CA ASN A 174 12.02 -16.91 -5.13
C ASN A 174 11.25 -17.12 -3.82
N GLN A 175 11.56 -16.36 -2.78
CA GLN A 175 11.05 -16.59 -1.41
C GLN A 175 10.24 -15.41 -0.86
N GLY A 176 10.28 -14.25 -1.52
CA GLY A 176 9.68 -13.02 -1.02
C GLY A 176 10.53 -12.40 0.09
N TRP A 177 9.88 -11.96 1.17
CA TRP A 177 10.55 -11.32 2.31
C TRP A 177 11.46 -12.29 3.05
N SER A 178 12.75 -11.95 3.13
CA SER A 178 13.76 -12.72 3.86
C SER A 178 14.03 -12.09 5.24
N PRO A 179 14.38 -12.89 6.26
CA PRO A 179 14.73 -12.38 7.58
C PRO A 179 15.93 -11.44 7.51
N VAL A 180 16.01 -10.52 8.47
CA VAL A 180 17.08 -9.53 8.60
C VAL A 180 17.79 -9.66 9.93
N GLU A 181 19.07 -9.33 9.96
CA GLU A 181 19.88 -9.37 11.19
C GLU A 181 19.65 -8.14 12.08
N HIS A 182 20.05 -8.26 13.35
CA HIS A 182 20.06 -7.19 14.37
C HIS A 182 18.69 -6.55 14.62
N VAL A 183 17.66 -7.39 14.66
CA VAL A 183 16.27 -6.95 14.91
C VAL A 183 16.14 -6.21 16.26
N PRO A 184 16.71 -6.69 17.38
CA PRO A 184 16.61 -5.98 18.66
C PRO A 184 17.21 -4.57 18.61
N GLU A 185 18.41 -4.41 18.02
CA GLU A 185 19.08 -3.11 17.92
C GLU A 185 18.34 -2.15 16.97
N LYS A 186 17.82 -2.66 15.84
CA LYS A 186 16.98 -1.88 14.91
C LYS A 186 15.68 -1.42 15.56
N ALA A 187 15.02 -2.31 16.28
CA ALA A 187 13.81 -1.98 17.02
C ALA A 187 14.08 -0.96 18.14
N GLY A 188 15.22 -1.08 18.83
CA GLY A 188 15.68 -0.11 19.82
C GLY A 188 15.83 1.28 19.23
N LEU A 189 16.54 1.39 18.10
CA LEU A 189 16.72 2.66 17.40
C LEU A 189 15.39 3.25 16.88
N ALA A 190 14.54 2.41 16.29
CA ALA A 190 13.24 2.81 15.77
C ALA A 190 12.34 3.41 16.87
N ARG A 191 12.35 2.82 18.08
CA ARG A 191 11.65 3.39 19.24
C ARG A 191 12.31 4.65 19.76
N GLU A 192 13.63 4.67 19.85
CA GLU A 192 14.38 5.86 20.27
C GLU A 192 14.02 7.08 19.43
N TRP A 193 13.80 6.87 18.13
CA TRP A 193 13.45 7.92 17.18
C TRP A 193 11.95 8.17 17.07
N ASN A 194 11.16 7.64 18.01
CA ASN A 194 9.71 7.80 18.10
C ASN A 194 9.00 7.47 16.77
N LEU A 195 9.44 6.42 16.09
CA LEU A 195 8.66 5.90 14.98
C LEU A 195 7.30 5.44 15.48
N ARG A 196 6.28 5.60 14.64
CA ARG A 196 4.90 5.18 14.92
C ARG A 196 4.68 3.71 14.59
N ARG A 197 5.32 3.22 13.52
CA ARG A 197 5.21 1.82 13.06
C ARG A 197 6.54 1.35 12.50
N PHE A 198 6.85 0.08 12.72
CA PHE A 198 8.03 -0.55 12.15
C PHE A 198 7.71 -1.91 11.52
N PHE A 199 7.94 -2.01 10.21
CA PHE A 199 7.64 -3.18 9.42
C PHE A 199 8.85 -4.12 9.34
N LEU A 200 8.61 -5.39 9.66
CA LEU A 200 9.60 -6.46 9.62
C LEU A 200 9.03 -7.71 8.92
N PRO A 201 9.89 -8.56 8.34
CA PRO A 201 9.50 -9.91 7.92
C PRO A 201 8.87 -10.70 9.07
N ALA A 202 7.82 -11.48 8.81
CA ALA A 202 7.18 -12.30 9.84
C ALA A 202 8.13 -13.30 10.52
N ALA A 203 9.16 -13.76 9.81
CA ALA A 203 10.22 -14.60 10.36
C ALA A 203 11.00 -13.94 11.52
N CYS A 204 10.99 -12.61 11.62
CA CYS A 204 11.66 -11.86 12.69
C CYS A 204 10.80 -11.66 13.94
N LYS A 205 9.60 -12.27 14.02
CA LYS A 205 8.67 -12.12 15.16
C LYS A 205 9.29 -12.48 16.51
N GLY A 206 10.07 -13.56 16.55
CA GLY A 206 10.72 -14.03 17.78
C GLY A 206 11.68 -12.99 18.36
N ASP A 207 12.41 -12.28 17.50
CA ASP A 207 13.48 -11.37 17.92
C ASP A 207 12.97 -9.95 18.27
N ALA A 208 11.83 -9.53 17.70
CA ALA A 208 11.30 -8.19 17.93
C ALA A 208 10.50 -8.05 19.25
N GLY A 209 9.92 -9.15 19.71
CA GLY A 209 9.03 -9.20 20.88
C GLY A 209 7.57 -8.86 20.55
N PRO A 210 6.64 -9.06 21.53
CA PRO A 210 5.23 -8.78 21.35
C PRO A 210 4.93 -7.30 21.59
N ASP A 211 4.79 -6.52 20.53
CA ASP A 211 4.49 -5.08 20.62
C ASP A 211 3.65 -4.64 19.41
N ASP A 212 2.60 -3.85 19.67
CA ASP A 212 1.73 -3.25 18.65
C ASP A 212 2.45 -2.20 17.80
N PHE A 213 3.67 -1.82 18.18
CA PHE A 213 4.60 -1.04 17.36
C PHE A 213 4.97 -1.74 16.05
N PHE A 214 5.06 -3.08 16.07
CA PHE A 214 5.50 -3.83 14.90
C PHE A 214 4.34 -4.13 13.94
N ARG A 215 4.69 -4.17 12.66
CA ARG A 215 3.83 -4.68 11.60
C ARG A 215 4.57 -5.76 10.85
N TRP A 216 3.85 -6.82 10.50
CA TRP A 216 4.45 -8.01 9.92
C TRP A 216 4.19 -8.05 8.42
N LEU A 217 5.26 -8.10 7.64
CA LEU A 217 5.19 -8.40 6.22
C LEU A 217 4.80 -9.87 6.06
N ALA A 218 3.81 -10.13 5.20
CA ALA A 218 3.24 -11.46 5.05
C ALA A 218 4.27 -12.45 4.49
N GLU A 219 4.24 -13.68 4.99
CA GLU A 219 5.02 -14.76 4.39
C GLU A 219 4.45 -15.08 3.00
N THR A 220 5.34 -15.38 2.05
CA THR A 220 4.91 -15.84 0.74
C THR A 220 4.64 -17.34 0.85
N THR A 221 3.36 -17.74 0.83
CA THR A 221 3.02 -19.14 1.05
C THR A 221 3.22 -20.01 -0.18
N GLU A 222 2.94 -19.53 -1.40
CA GLU A 222 3.14 -20.30 -2.65
C GLU A 222 3.28 -19.39 -3.88
N GLY A 223 4.16 -19.76 -4.83
CA GLY A 223 4.34 -19.05 -6.11
C GLY A 223 5.35 -17.89 -6.08
N ARG A 224 5.59 -17.26 -7.24
CA ARG A 224 6.40 -16.04 -7.33
C ARG A 224 5.61 -14.88 -6.71
N PRO A 225 6.06 -14.30 -5.59
CA PRO A 225 5.30 -13.25 -4.92
C PRO A 225 5.23 -12.00 -5.79
N ASP A 226 4.04 -11.43 -5.94
CA ASP A 226 3.88 -10.09 -6.49
C ASP A 226 4.39 -9.09 -5.44
N LEU A 227 5.57 -8.54 -5.71
CA LEU A 227 6.25 -7.59 -4.85
C LEU A 227 5.40 -6.37 -4.51
N PHE A 228 4.67 -5.82 -5.48
CA PHE A 228 3.87 -4.62 -5.26
C PHE A 228 2.75 -4.91 -4.25
N LEU A 229 2.09 -6.07 -4.38
CA LEU A 229 1.09 -6.52 -3.40
C LEU A 229 1.70 -6.78 -2.02
N GLN A 230 2.94 -7.28 -1.97
CA GLN A 230 3.66 -7.54 -0.72
C GLN A 230 4.08 -6.25 0.02
N LEU A 231 4.41 -5.19 -0.72
CA LEU A 231 4.73 -3.86 -0.16
C LEU A 231 3.48 -3.04 0.19
N GLN A 232 2.31 -3.41 -0.32
CA GLN A 232 1.07 -2.65 -0.18
C GLN A 232 0.69 -2.30 1.27
N PRO A 233 0.81 -3.19 2.27
CA PRO A 233 0.51 -2.83 3.66
C PRO A 233 1.44 -1.72 4.20
N PHE A 234 2.73 -1.78 3.86
CA PHE A 234 3.69 -0.72 4.22
C PHE A 234 3.34 0.59 3.52
N LEU A 235 3.18 0.57 2.19
CA LEU A 235 2.89 1.76 1.41
C LEU A 235 1.60 2.45 1.86
N TYR A 236 0.57 1.69 2.24
CA TYR A 236 -0.65 2.26 2.76
C TYR A 236 -0.40 3.06 4.06
N ASP A 237 0.35 2.47 5.00
CA ASP A 237 0.64 3.11 6.29
C ASP A 237 1.63 4.27 6.17
N ALA A 238 2.58 4.12 5.26
CA ALA A 238 3.72 5.01 5.11
C ALA A 238 3.46 6.14 4.12
N LEU A 239 2.39 6.19 3.33
CA LEU A 239 2.14 7.37 2.48
C LEU A 239 1.47 8.46 3.34
N ASP A 240 2.20 9.57 3.58
CA ASP A 240 1.83 10.68 4.48
C ASP A 240 0.49 11.32 4.08
N GLU A 241 0.34 11.52 2.77
CA GLU A 241 -0.96 11.72 2.19
C GLU A 241 -1.57 10.32 2.06
N ARG A 242 -2.63 9.98 2.82
CA ARG A 242 -3.54 8.88 2.46
C ARG A 242 -3.85 9.12 1.00
N MET A 243 -3.19 8.39 0.08
CA MET A 243 -2.74 8.99 -1.19
C MET A 243 -3.83 9.90 -1.74
N LYS A 244 -3.54 11.22 -1.87
CA LYS A 244 -4.55 12.27 -2.16
C LYS A 244 -5.64 11.66 -3.00
N VAL A 245 -6.82 11.45 -2.39
CA VAL A 245 -7.99 10.81 -2.99
C VAL A 245 -8.04 11.38 -4.41
N PRO A 246 -7.79 10.57 -5.45
CA PRO A 246 -7.62 11.11 -6.79
C PRO A 246 -8.98 11.52 -7.37
N GLU A 247 -9.70 12.41 -6.69
CA GLU A 247 -11.09 12.80 -6.97
C GLU A 247 -11.25 13.36 -8.38
N ASN A 248 -10.22 14.07 -8.86
CA ASN A 248 -10.17 14.72 -10.16
C ASN A 248 -9.33 13.95 -11.20
N GLU A 249 -8.83 12.76 -10.87
CA GLU A 249 -8.08 11.94 -11.82
C GLU A 249 -9.04 11.11 -12.71
N PRO A 250 -8.57 10.67 -13.90
CA PRO A 250 -9.32 9.75 -14.74
C PRO A 250 -9.80 8.49 -13.98
N LEU A 251 -10.94 7.92 -14.40
CA LEU A 251 -11.55 6.76 -13.76
C LEU A 251 -10.56 5.60 -13.58
N GLU A 252 -9.72 5.33 -14.56
CA GLU A 252 -8.71 4.26 -14.52
C GLU A 252 -7.72 4.46 -13.36
N ALA A 253 -7.29 5.69 -13.11
CA ALA A 253 -6.38 6.02 -12.01
C ALA A 253 -7.06 5.84 -10.65
N ARG A 254 -8.32 6.28 -10.53
CA ARG A 254 -9.13 6.06 -9.32
C ARG A 254 -9.38 4.58 -9.04
N CYS A 255 -9.65 3.78 -10.07
CA CYS A 255 -9.80 2.32 -9.97
C CYS A 255 -8.49 1.65 -9.51
N LEU A 256 -7.35 2.02 -10.09
CA LEU A 256 -6.04 1.54 -9.66
C LEU A 256 -5.78 1.87 -8.18
N TYR A 257 -6.13 3.08 -7.76
CA TYR A 257 -6.06 3.51 -6.38
C TYR A 257 -6.94 2.66 -5.45
N ALA A 258 -8.21 2.44 -5.79
CA ALA A 258 -9.11 1.60 -5.01
C ALA A 258 -8.62 0.14 -4.91
N ASN A 259 -7.95 -0.37 -5.94
CA ASN A 259 -7.37 -1.70 -5.95
C ASN A 259 -6.09 -1.81 -5.11
N ALA A 260 -5.49 -0.68 -4.75
CA ALA A 260 -4.34 -0.60 -3.86
C ALA A 260 -4.70 -0.52 -2.37
N PHE A 261 -5.98 -0.68 -1.97
CA PHE A 261 -6.35 -0.85 -0.56
C PHE A 261 -6.02 -2.26 -0.04
N PRO A 262 -5.35 -2.38 1.13
CA PRO A 262 -5.18 -3.65 1.84
C PRO A 262 -6.51 -4.33 2.16
N LYS A 263 -6.51 -5.68 2.24
CA LYS A 263 -7.71 -6.48 2.59
C LYS A 263 -8.33 -6.07 3.94
N GLN A 264 -7.51 -5.66 4.89
CA GLN A 264 -7.92 -5.25 6.24
C GLN A 264 -8.75 -3.95 6.23
N GLN A 265 -8.67 -3.15 5.16
CA GLN A 265 -9.37 -1.87 5.01
C GLN A 265 -10.47 -1.94 3.96
N ARG A 266 -11.13 -3.09 3.89
CA ARG A 266 -12.26 -3.31 2.99
C ARG A 266 -13.32 -2.22 3.08
N ASN A 267 -13.64 -1.74 4.29
CA ASN A 267 -14.69 -0.73 4.49
C ASN A 267 -14.31 0.63 3.89
N GLU A 268 -13.07 1.08 4.07
CA GLU A 268 -12.58 2.34 3.50
C GLU A 268 -12.52 2.26 1.98
N ARG A 269 -12.07 1.11 1.45
CA ARG A 269 -12.08 0.84 0.02
C ARG A 269 -13.49 0.92 -0.56
N GLU A 270 -14.46 0.25 0.07
CA GLU A 270 -15.85 0.26 -0.37
C GLU A 270 -16.47 1.67 -0.31
N GLU A 271 -16.14 2.45 0.72
CA GLU A 271 -16.53 3.86 0.79
C GLU A 271 -15.92 4.70 -0.34
N TYR A 272 -14.63 4.52 -0.61
CA TYR A 272 -13.95 5.21 -1.69
C TYR A 272 -14.57 4.89 -3.05
N ILE A 273 -14.84 3.61 -3.33
CA ILE A 273 -15.49 3.17 -4.58
C ILE A 273 -16.86 3.83 -4.73
N ALA A 274 -17.68 3.77 -3.68
CA ALA A 274 -19.02 4.33 -3.69
C ALA A 274 -19.02 5.86 -3.95
N ARG A 275 -18.07 6.58 -3.32
CA ARG A 275 -17.99 8.04 -3.43
C ARG A 275 -17.36 8.50 -4.74
N HIS A 276 -16.30 7.84 -5.21
CA HIS A 276 -15.44 8.38 -6.27
C HIS A 276 -15.44 7.58 -7.58
N ILE A 277 -15.94 6.34 -7.61
CA ILE A 277 -15.86 5.50 -8.82
C ILE A 277 -17.25 5.16 -9.35
N SER A 278 -18.18 4.78 -8.47
CA SER A 278 -19.40 4.09 -8.86
C SER A 278 -20.29 4.88 -9.82
N ALA A 279 -20.32 6.21 -9.75
CA ALA A 279 -21.11 7.04 -10.64
C ALA A 279 -20.67 6.90 -12.11
N GLU A 280 -19.40 7.20 -12.39
CA GLU A 280 -18.85 7.18 -13.75
C GLU A 280 -18.72 5.75 -14.29
N LEU A 281 -18.38 4.79 -13.42
CA LEU A 281 -18.37 3.38 -13.80
C LEU A 281 -19.77 2.90 -14.20
N ALA A 282 -20.83 3.33 -13.49
CA ALA A 282 -22.20 3.00 -13.87
C ALA A 282 -22.61 3.63 -15.22
N GLU A 283 -22.22 4.87 -15.52
CA GLU A 283 -22.44 5.50 -16.84
C GLU A 283 -21.81 4.65 -17.96
N ARG A 284 -20.56 4.24 -17.78
CA ARG A 284 -19.84 3.39 -18.74
C ARG A 284 -20.54 2.05 -18.93
N LEU A 285 -20.98 1.42 -17.84
CA LEU A 285 -21.72 0.16 -17.88
C LEU A 285 -23.09 0.31 -18.55
N ARG A 286 -23.79 1.43 -18.36
CA ARG A 286 -25.06 1.71 -19.05
C ARG A 286 -24.85 1.83 -20.56
N ALA A 287 -23.85 2.60 -21.00
CA ALA A 287 -23.55 2.75 -22.41
C ALA A 287 -23.24 1.40 -23.09
N ASP A 288 -22.43 0.56 -22.43
CA ASP A 288 -22.09 -0.77 -22.92
C ASP A 288 -23.30 -1.72 -22.93
N ALA A 289 -24.13 -1.69 -21.88
CA ALA A 289 -25.31 -2.54 -21.76
C ALA A 289 -26.39 -2.17 -22.79
N GLU A 290 -26.66 -0.88 -23.02
CA GLU A 290 -27.65 -0.45 -24.02
C GLU A 290 -27.23 -0.86 -25.45
N ALA A 291 -25.94 -0.77 -25.75
CA ALA A 291 -25.42 -1.19 -27.05
C ALA A 291 -25.56 -2.71 -27.29
N ARG A 292 -25.35 -3.53 -26.26
CA ARG A 292 -25.40 -5.01 -26.36
C ARG A 292 -26.80 -5.59 -26.16
N HIS A 293 -27.61 -4.94 -25.34
CA HIS A 293 -28.90 -5.42 -24.87
C HIS A 293 -29.95 -4.30 -24.91
N PRO A 294 -30.41 -3.87 -26.11
CA PRO A 294 -31.38 -2.79 -26.24
C PRO A 294 -32.64 -3.04 -25.41
N GLY A 295 -33.04 -2.03 -24.62
CA GLY A 295 -34.22 -2.10 -23.75
C GLY A 295 -33.99 -2.72 -22.37
N PHE A 296 -32.82 -3.27 -22.09
CA PHE A 296 -32.45 -3.76 -20.76
C PHE A 296 -32.52 -2.66 -19.70
N LEU A 297 -32.03 -1.45 -20.01
CA LEU A 297 -32.06 -0.31 -19.07
C LEU A 297 -33.44 0.31 -18.87
N LYS A 298 -34.46 -0.14 -19.62
CA LYS A 298 -35.86 0.35 -19.51
C LYS A 298 -36.69 -0.49 -18.52
N VAL A 299 -36.04 -1.27 -17.66
CA VAL A 299 -36.71 -2.03 -16.59
C VAL A 299 -37.26 -1.08 -15.54
N GLN A 300 -38.47 -1.37 -15.06
CA GLN A 300 -39.17 -0.55 -14.06
C GLN A 300 -38.89 -1.03 -12.64
N ARG A 301 -38.54 -2.31 -12.47
CA ARG A 301 -38.31 -2.95 -11.17
C ARG A 301 -37.06 -3.81 -11.21
N VAL A 302 -36.20 -3.67 -10.21
CA VAL A 302 -34.97 -4.46 -10.08
C VAL A 302 -34.87 -5.03 -8.68
N ALA A 303 -34.70 -6.35 -8.59
CA ALA A 303 -34.36 -7.02 -7.34
C ALA A 303 -32.84 -7.23 -7.27
N VAL A 304 -32.22 -6.85 -6.15
CA VAL A 304 -30.77 -6.84 -5.94
C VAL A 304 -30.38 -7.69 -4.75
N LEU A 305 -29.48 -8.65 -4.96
CA LEU A 305 -28.83 -9.38 -3.89
C LEU A 305 -27.62 -8.59 -3.38
N ALA A 306 -27.66 -8.11 -2.14
CA ALA A 306 -26.69 -7.14 -1.66
C ALA A 306 -25.69 -7.75 -0.66
N SER A 307 -24.40 -7.70 -1.02
CA SER A 307 -23.31 -8.15 -0.14
C SER A 307 -22.04 -7.29 -0.22
N SER A 308 -22.05 -6.20 -1.00
CA SER A 308 -20.87 -5.39 -1.29
C SER A 308 -21.22 -4.08 -2.01
N SER A 309 -20.19 -3.31 -2.37
CA SER A 309 -20.26 -2.15 -3.27
C SER A 309 -20.87 -2.42 -4.64
N ALA A 310 -21.05 -3.69 -5.05
CA ALA A 310 -21.78 -4.04 -6.27
C ALA A 310 -23.24 -3.54 -6.23
N CYS A 311 -23.89 -3.53 -5.06
CA CYS A 311 -25.24 -3.00 -4.91
C CYS A 311 -25.31 -1.51 -5.30
N GLU A 312 -24.30 -0.72 -4.88
CA GLU A 312 -24.19 0.70 -5.23
C GLU A 312 -24.05 0.91 -6.75
N LEU A 313 -23.34 0.03 -7.44
CA LEU A 313 -23.24 0.07 -8.90
C LEU A 313 -24.57 -0.27 -9.57
N THR A 314 -25.26 -1.33 -9.12
CA THR A 314 -26.56 -1.73 -9.67
C THR A 314 -27.62 -0.65 -9.47
N VAL A 315 -27.67 -0.03 -8.30
CA VAL A 315 -28.61 1.07 -8.02
C VAL A 315 -28.38 2.25 -8.98
N ARG A 316 -27.12 2.56 -9.28
CA ARG A 316 -26.74 3.61 -10.25
C ARG A 316 -26.91 3.19 -11.71
N LEU A 317 -26.92 1.89 -11.99
CA LEU A 317 -27.19 1.35 -13.33
C LEU A 317 -28.66 1.57 -13.72
N PHE A 318 -29.59 1.57 -12.76
CA PHE A 318 -31.02 1.82 -13.00
C PHE A 318 -31.56 2.94 -12.10
N PRO A 319 -31.23 4.21 -12.39
CA PRO A 319 -31.61 5.33 -11.53
C PRO A 319 -33.12 5.50 -11.37
N GLU A 320 -33.91 5.13 -12.38
CA GLU A 320 -35.37 5.30 -12.41
C GLU A 320 -36.16 4.08 -11.96
N ALA A 321 -35.52 2.92 -11.75
CA ALA A 321 -36.23 1.71 -11.37
C ALA A 321 -36.56 1.72 -9.87
N GLN A 322 -37.68 1.09 -9.53
CA GLN A 322 -37.98 0.69 -8.16
C GLN A 322 -37.06 -0.47 -7.78
N MET A 323 -36.55 -0.45 -6.55
CA MET A 323 -35.50 -1.35 -6.10
C MET A 323 -35.92 -2.12 -4.86
N LEU A 324 -35.79 -3.45 -4.93
CA LEU A 324 -35.78 -4.34 -3.78
C LEU A 324 -34.34 -4.76 -3.50
N VAL A 325 -33.84 -4.51 -2.30
CA VAL A 325 -32.49 -4.87 -1.88
C VAL A 325 -32.58 -5.93 -0.80
N LEU A 326 -32.10 -7.14 -1.11
CA LEU A 326 -32.09 -8.28 -0.20
C LEU A 326 -30.71 -8.45 0.42
N GLY A 327 -30.60 -8.25 1.74
CA GLY A 327 -29.35 -8.41 2.49
C GLY A 327 -29.16 -7.36 3.58
N SER A 328 -27.96 -7.31 4.15
CA SER A 328 -27.59 -6.39 5.24
C SER A 328 -26.91 -5.10 4.77
N TYR A 329 -26.75 -4.91 3.46
CA TYR A 329 -26.03 -3.76 2.91
C TYR A 329 -26.93 -2.52 2.84
N VAL A 330 -26.40 -1.39 3.30
CA VAL A 330 -27.04 -0.07 3.18
C VAL A 330 -26.46 0.66 1.97
N CYS A 331 -27.28 0.84 0.93
CA CYS A 331 -26.91 1.65 -0.22
C CYS A 331 -26.94 3.14 0.15
N ARG A 332 -25.93 3.89 -0.33
CA ARG A 332 -25.73 5.29 0.07
C ARG A 332 -26.29 6.29 -0.94
N SER A 333 -26.46 5.89 -2.20
CA SER A 333 -26.94 6.80 -3.26
C SER A 333 -28.44 7.05 -3.26
N ARG A 334 -29.25 6.18 -2.65
CA ARG A 334 -30.70 6.28 -2.67
C ARG A 334 -31.32 5.88 -1.33
N THR A 335 -32.31 6.66 -0.89
CA THR A 335 -33.04 6.44 0.37
C THR A 335 -34.40 5.78 0.18
N ASP A 336 -34.89 5.71 -1.06
CA ASP A 336 -36.22 5.19 -1.44
C ASP A 336 -36.20 3.69 -1.79
N LEU A 337 -35.17 2.98 -1.35
CA LEU A 337 -34.99 1.56 -1.61
C LEU A 337 -35.78 0.71 -0.60
N ARG A 338 -36.45 -0.35 -1.05
CA ARG A 338 -37.02 -1.34 -0.16
C ARG A 338 -35.93 -2.33 0.27
N ALA A 339 -35.33 -2.13 1.43
CA ALA A 339 -34.37 -3.06 2.01
C ALA A 339 -35.09 -4.13 2.83
N VAL A 340 -34.81 -5.40 2.56
CA VAL A 340 -35.32 -6.54 3.33
C VAL A 340 -34.13 -7.37 3.82
N PRO A 341 -33.94 -7.48 5.15
CA PRO A 341 -32.93 -8.39 5.69
C PRO A 341 -33.36 -9.83 5.40
N VAL A 342 -32.42 -10.66 4.97
CA VAL A 342 -32.64 -12.06 4.67
C VAL A 342 -31.59 -12.91 5.39
N ASP A 343 -32.03 -14.04 5.94
CA ASP A 343 -31.12 -15.05 6.48
C ASP A 343 -30.39 -15.75 5.32
N LYS A 344 -29.13 -16.15 5.53
CA LYS A 344 -28.35 -16.90 4.55
C LYS A 344 -28.98 -18.25 4.21
N GLU A 345 -29.70 -18.85 5.14
CA GLU A 345 -30.30 -20.17 5.01
C GLU A 345 -31.75 -20.13 4.49
N ASP A 346 -32.43 -18.99 4.60
CA ASP A 346 -33.84 -18.86 4.22
C ASP A 346 -34.01 -18.49 2.73
N LEU A 347 -33.74 -19.47 1.87
CA LEU A 347 -33.86 -19.32 0.41
C LEU A 347 -35.31 -19.13 -0.04
N GLU A 348 -36.29 -19.62 0.71
CA GLU A 348 -37.71 -19.44 0.37
C GLU A 348 -38.19 -18.02 0.66
N HIS A 349 -37.70 -17.39 1.73
CA HIS A 349 -37.95 -15.96 1.97
C HIS A 349 -37.42 -15.09 0.84
N ILE A 350 -36.20 -15.35 0.36
CA ILE A 350 -35.63 -14.67 -0.83
C ILE A 350 -36.56 -14.81 -2.04
N LYS A 351 -37.03 -16.03 -2.33
CA LYS A 351 -37.94 -16.28 -3.46
C LYS A 351 -39.26 -15.56 -3.30
N CYS A 352 -39.82 -15.57 -2.08
CA CYS A 352 -41.10 -14.93 -1.77
C CYS A 352 -41.03 -13.42 -2.01
N GLU A 353 -40.01 -12.75 -1.49
CA GLU A 353 -39.83 -11.30 -1.64
C GLU A 353 -39.62 -10.90 -3.11
N ILE A 354 -38.81 -11.66 -3.86
CA ILE A 354 -38.58 -11.40 -5.28
C ILE A 354 -39.88 -11.58 -6.08
N ARG A 355 -40.61 -12.67 -5.87
CA ARG A 355 -41.88 -12.91 -6.56
C ARG A 355 -42.88 -11.81 -6.25
N GLY A 356 -43.10 -11.50 -4.97
CA GLY A 356 -44.06 -10.48 -4.56
C GLY A 356 -43.69 -9.08 -5.08
N PHE A 357 -42.41 -8.75 -5.14
CA PHE A 357 -41.95 -7.46 -5.64
C PHE A 357 -42.02 -7.34 -7.18
N LEU A 358 -41.72 -8.43 -7.90
CA LEU A 358 -41.72 -8.44 -9.36
C LEU A 358 -43.08 -8.82 -9.97
N ASP A 359 -44.05 -9.24 -9.15
CA ASP A 359 -45.43 -9.49 -9.58
C ASP A 359 -46.12 -8.19 -9.97
N GLY A 360 -46.72 -8.14 -11.16
CA GLY A 360 -47.35 -6.95 -11.71
C GLY A 360 -46.88 -6.58 -13.12
N PRO A 361 -47.48 -5.55 -13.73
CA PRO A 361 -47.14 -5.12 -15.07
C PRO A 361 -45.73 -4.50 -15.13
N GLY A 362 -45.12 -4.53 -16.31
CA GLY A 362 -43.84 -3.87 -16.58
C GLY A 362 -42.64 -4.81 -16.72
N SER A 363 -41.56 -4.26 -17.27
CA SER A 363 -40.27 -4.92 -17.42
C SER A 363 -39.56 -4.98 -16.06
N CYS A 364 -38.96 -6.13 -15.75
CA CYS A 364 -38.21 -6.33 -14.52
C CYS A 364 -36.84 -6.96 -14.76
N ALA A 365 -35.94 -6.79 -13.78
CA ALA A 365 -34.65 -7.45 -13.76
C ALA A 365 -34.30 -8.00 -12.37
N VAL A 366 -33.39 -8.98 -12.34
CA VAL A 366 -32.81 -9.55 -11.12
C VAL A 366 -31.30 -9.54 -11.24
N ASP A 367 -30.65 -8.86 -10.29
CA ASP A 367 -29.19 -8.82 -10.14
C ASP A 367 -28.71 -10.03 -9.32
N LEU A 368 -27.82 -10.82 -9.93
CA LEU A 368 -27.26 -12.04 -9.36
C LEU A 368 -25.83 -11.85 -8.83
N THR A 369 -25.33 -10.61 -8.77
CA THR A 369 -23.93 -10.29 -8.44
C THR A 369 -23.55 -10.58 -6.99
N GLY A 370 -24.41 -10.22 -6.04
CA GLY A 370 -24.12 -10.34 -4.61
C GLY A 370 -24.64 -11.62 -3.96
N GLY A 371 -24.13 -11.88 -2.76
CA GLY A 371 -24.55 -12.98 -1.90
C GLY A 371 -23.89 -14.34 -2.21
N PRO A 372 -24.18 -15.37 -1.39
CA PRO A 372 -23.83 -16.74 -1.67
C PRO A 372 -24.43 -17.23 -3.00
N LYS A 373 -23.79 -18.22 -3.65
CA LYS A 373 -24.30 -18.78 -4.92
C LYS A 373 -25.72 -19.36 -4.81
N SER A 374 -26.09 -19.88 -3.64
CA SER A 374 -27.46 -20.34 -3.37
C SER A 374 -28.50 -19.23 -3.49
N TRP A 375 -28.16 -17.99 -3.13
CA TRP A 375 -29.04 -16.83 -3.28
C TRP A 375 -29.23 -16.48 -4.75
N SER A 376 -28.16 -16.45 -5.55
CA SER A 376 -28.25 -16.21 -6.99
C SER A 376 -29.16 -17.24 -7.68
N VAL A 377 -29.05 -18.52 -7.30
CA VAL A 377 -29.93 -19.58 -7.83
C VAL A 377 -31.38 -19.37 -7.39
N ALA A 378 -31.62 -19.09 -6.10
CA ALA A 378 -32.96 -18.84 -5.59
C ALA A 378 -33.61 -17.63 -6.29
N ALA A 379 -32.86 -16.54 -6.46
CA ALA A 379 -33.31 -15.33 -7.12
C ALA A 379 -33.63 -15.56 -8.61
N ALA A 380 -32.77 -16.30 -9.33
CA ALA A 380 -33.05 -16.70 -10.69
C ALA A 380 -34.35 -17.53 -10.77
N LEU A 381 -34.54 -18.51 -9.88
CA LEU A 381 -35.75 -19.35 -9.83
C LEU A 381 -37.02 -18.57 -9.45
N ALA A 382 -36.90 -17.50 -8.68
CA ALA A 382 -38.01 -16.63 -8.31
C ALA A 382 -38.38 -15.62 -9.40
N ALA A 383 -37.45 -15.31 -10.29
CA ALA A 383 -37.65 -14.33 -11.35
C ALA A 383 -38.76 -14.79 -12.33
N PRO A 384 -39.69 -13.89 -12.71
CA PRO A 384 -40.64 -14.15 -13.80
C PRO A 384 -39.95 -14.58 -15.09
N GLU A 385 -40.62 -15.36 -15.93
CA GLU A 385 -40.04 -15.86 -17.20
C GLU A 385 -39.48 -14.76 -18.10
N ARG A 386 -40.15 -13.59 -18.11
CA ARG A 386 -39.77 -12.42 -18.92
C ARG A 386 -38.77 -11.48 -18.23
N ALA A 387 -38.34 -11.78 -17.02
CA ALA A 387 -37.40 -10.95 -16.30
C ALA A 387 -36.00 -11.03 -16.91
N TRP A 388 -35.29 -9.91 -16.95
CA TRP A 388 -33.87 -9.90 -17.27
C TRP A 388 -33.07 -10.44 -16.09
N LEU A 389 -32.31 -11.51 -16.29
CA LEU A 389 -31.31 -11.94 -15.31
C LEU A 389 -29.97 -11.34 -15.71
N PHE A 390 -29.24 -10.75 -14.76
CA PHE A 390 -27.93 -10.20 -15.05
C PHE A 390 -26.96 -10.31 -13.88
N GLN A 391 -25.68 -10.13 -14.20
CA GLN A 391 -24.59 -10.03 -13.24
C GLN A 391 -23.64 -8.91 -13.69
N ILE A 392 -23.11 -8.14 -12.74
CA ILE A 392 -21.96 -7.26 -12.94
C ILE A 392 -20.72 -8.09 -12.65
N ASP A 393 -20.04 -8.52 -13.71
CA ASP A 393 -18.87 -9.39 -13.61
C ASP A 393 -17.59 -8.56 -13.73
N ALA A 394 -16.71 -8.66 -12.74
CA ALA A 394 -15.35 -8.14 -12.80
C ALA A 394 -14.44 -9.26 -13.31
N VAL A 395 -13.52 -8.95 -14.23
CA VAL A 395 -12.58 -9.94 -14.75
C VAL A 395 -11.83 -10.53 -13.56
N SER A 396 -12.02 -11.84 -13.33
CA SER A 396 -11.49 -12.54 -12.16
C SER A 396 -9.96 -12.56 -12.18
N GLN A 397 -9.34 -11.54 -11.61
CA GLN A 397 -7.96 -11.60 -11.15
C GLN A 397 -7.93 -11.97 -9.66
N PRO A 398 -6.80 -12.47 -9.12
CA PRO A 398 -6.70 -12.92 -7.72
C PRO A 398 -7.03 -11.83 -6.67
N SER A 399 -7.10 -10.57 -7.08
CA SER A 399 -7.58 -9.44 -6.31
C SER A 399 -8.88 -8.91 -6.95
N HIS A 400 -9.91 -8.65 -6.15
CA HIS A 400 -11.18 -8.06 -6.61
C HIS A 400 -10.94 -6.67 -7.22
N GLN A 401 -10.61 -6.60 -8.51
CA GLN A 401 -10.27 -5.35 -9.19
C GLN A 401 -11.52 -4.60 -9.63
N VAL A 402 -11.64 -3.35 -9.21
CA VAL A 402 -12.61 -2.39 -9.73
C VAL A 402 -12.06 -1.73 -10.99
N GLY A 403 -12.95 -1.38 -11.92
CA GLY A 403 -12.66 -0.79 -13.22
C GLY A 403 -12.65 -1.77 -14.40
N THR A 404 -12.95 -3.05 -14.16
CA THR A 404 -12.98 -4.11 -15.18
C THR A 404 -14.36 -4.72 -15.39
N GLU A 405 -15.36 -4.16 -14.72
CA GLU A 405 -16.72 -4.66 -14.67
C GLU A 405 -17.37 -4.65 -16.05
N LYS A 406 -18.22 -5.64 -16.30
CA LYS A 406 -19.11 -5.73 -17.45
C LYS A 406 -20.49 -6.21 -17.01
N VAL A 407 -21.54 -5.72 -17.66
CA VAL A 407 -22.88 -6.28 -17.50
C VAL A 407 -22.99 -7.54 -18.35
N LEU A 408 -23.23 -8.67 -17.69
CA LEU A 408 -23.54 -9.95 -18.33
C LEU A 408 -25.03 -10.21 -18.19
N VAL A 409 -25.76 -10.16 -19.30
CA VAL A 409 -27.18 -10.53 -19.32
C VAL A 409 -27.31 -12.02 -19.62
N ILE A 410 -27.97 -12.74 -18.70
CA ILE A 410 -28.18 -14.18 -18.75
C ILE A 410 -29.59 -14.40 -19.31
N ARG A 411 -29.69 -14.82 -20.58
CA ARG A 411 -30.98 -15.23 -21.14
C ARG A 411 -31.33 -16.64 -20.66
N ARG A 412 -32.54 -16.80 -20.10
CA ARG A 412 -33.13 -18.14 -19.99
C ARG A 412 -33.37 -18.67 -21.39
N ARG A 413 -32.95 -19.92 -21.65
CA ARG A 413 -33.42 -20.64 -22.84
C ARG A 413 -34.92 -20.86 -22.66
N GLU A 414 -35.68 -20.43 -23.65
CA GLU A 414 -37.11 -20.74 -23.79
C GLU A 414 -37.33 -22.26 -23.91
#